data_AF-A0A6J2YTX4-F1
#
_entry.id   AF-A0A6J2YTX4-F1
#
_cell.length_a   1.000
_cell.length_b   1.000
_cell.length_c   1.000
_cell.angle_alpha   90.00
_cell.angle_beta   90.00
_cell.angle_gamma   90.00
#
_symmetry.space_group_name_H-M   'P 1'
#
loop_
_entity.id
_entity.type
_entity.pdbx_description
1 polymer ?
#
loop_
_entity_poly.entity_id
_entity_poly.type
_entity_poly.pdbx_seq_one_letter_code
_entity_poly.pdbx_strand_id
1 'polypeptide(L)'
;MKIFQAPTYSKGKSIYFNVATINNNRTMTVEGGGVNATVIQPDLAAKNGIIHVIDRVLGIPYTTVLDKLRSDPMLRDTLYLGNQEGFNNQLNDLNKKFTYFVPRNKAWEDAKVVMPSAIKKLFMRDFAYHATTTLQRHLVISDVPYTMERIKQLSKANETVQNLGPGNNIVHQPGNVELPTLRGSLKLYVEERADNSLKRSSGSAYVIHWNEQKIPVFRANVECVNGIIHVIDAPFLKKDDIRVSFGSSLKPTAAFVLIAAVLSSKYILH
;
A
#
# COMPACT_ATOMS: atom_id res chain seq x y z
N MET A 1 -18.36 7.40 5.53
CA MET A 1 -18.38 7.37 4.05
C MET A 1 -18.69 5.95 3.62
N LYS A 2 -19.81 5.72 2.92
CA LYS A 2 -20.20 4.38 2.47
C LYS A 2 -19.81 4.25 1.01
N ILE A 3 -18.81 3.40 0.74
CA ILE A 3 -18.34 3.13 -0.61
C ILE A 3 -19.05 1.87 -1.11
N PHE A 4 -19.62 1.94 -2.31
CA PHE A 4 -20.29 0.80 -2.95
C PHE A 4 -19.47 0.33 -4.14
N GLN A 5 -18.99 -0.91 -4.09
CA GLN A 5 -18.29 -1.52 -5.20
C GLN A 5 -19.30 -2.16 -6.16
N ALA A 6 -19.13 -1.93 -7.46
CA ALA A 6 -19.89 -2.60 -8.51
C ALA A 6 -18.92 -3.29 -9.51
N PRO A 7 -19.14 -4.56 -9.86
CA PRO A 7 -18.39 -5.19 -10.95
C PRO A 7 -18.76 -4.54 -12.29
N THR A 8 -17.84 -4.59 -13.25
CA THR A 8 -18.08 -4.12 -14.62
C THR A 8 -18.13 -5.29 -15.59
N TYR A 9 -18.58 -5.02 -16.82
CA TYR A 9 -18.49 -5.98 -17.93
C TYR A 9 -17.03 -6.34 -18.27
N SER A 10 -16.09 -5.42 -18.01
CA SER A 10 -14.66 -5.71 -18.12
C SER A 10 -14.22 -6.59 -16.94
N LYS A 11 -13.93 -7.87 -17.23
CA LYS A 11 -13.51 -8.85 -16.21
C LYS A 11 -12.35 -8.30 -15.37
N GLY A 12 -12.43 -8.47 -14.05
CA GLY A 12 -11.42 -8.01 -13.11
C GLY A 12 -11.47 -6.50 -12.78
N LYS A 13 -12.20 -5.69 -13.55
CA LYS A 13 -12.38 -4.26 -13.28
C LYS A 13 -13.68 -4.02 -12.49
N SER A 14 -13.56 -3.31 -11.38
CA SER A 14 -14.70 -2.81 -10.58
C SER A 14 -14.69 -1.29 -10.55
N ILE A 15 -15.87 -0.70 -10.39
CA ILE A 15 -16.05 0.71 -10.10
C ILE A 15 -16.56 0.90 -8.68
N TYR A 16 -16.31 2.07 -8.11
CA TYR A 16 -16.60 2.38 -6.72
C TYR A 16 -17.40 3.67 -6.65
N PHE A 17 -18.63 3.58 -6.15
CA PHE A 17 -19.48 4.75 -5.93
C PHE A 17 -19.30 5.30 -4.54
N ASN A 18 -19.30 6.61 -4.44
CA ASN A 18 -19.38 7.34 -3.21
C ASN A 18 -20.46 8.43 -3.31
N VAL A 19 -21.30 8.51 -2.28
CA VAL A 19 -22.34 9.53 -2.15
C VAL A 19 -21.99 10.42 -0.97
N ALA A 20 -21.73 11.70 -1.25
CA ALA A 20 -21.51 12.73 -0.25
C ALA A 20 -22.75 13.63 -0.17
N THR A 21 -23.17 13.95 1.06
CA THR A 21 -24.24 14.93 1.30
C THR A 21 -23.61 16.15 1.93
N ILE A 22 -23.64 17.29 1.23
CA ILE A 22 -23.12 18.57 1.70
C ILE A 22 -24.26 19.57 1.65
N ASN A 23 -24.66 20.15 2.78
CA ASN A 23 -25.71 21.16 2.87
C ASN A 23 -27.01 20.79 2.11
N ASN A 24 -27.53 19.58 2.35
CA ASN A 24 -28.66 18.98 1.63
C ASN A 24 -28.47 18.68 0.14
N ASN A 25 -27.34 19.05 -0.47
CA ASN A 25 -27.00 18.62 -1.83
C ASN A 25 -26.30 17.26 -1.79
N ARG A 26 -26.77 16.31 -2.61
CA ARG A 26 -26.19 14.97 -2.73
C ARG A 26 -25.33 14.92 -3.98
N THR A 27 -24.02 14.85 -3.79
CA THR A 27 -23.07 14.62 -4.87
C THR A 27 -22.70 13.15 -4.92
N MET A 28 -22.98 12.50 -6.05
CA MET A 28 -22.52 11.15 -6.32
C MET A 28 -21.27 11.21 -7.19
N THR A 29 -20.27 10.42 -6.80
CA THR A 29 -19.01 10.24 -7.51
C THR A 29 -18.80 8.77 -7.80
N VAL A 30 -18.16 8.47 -8.92
CA VAL A 30 -17.78 7.11 -9.31
C VAL A 30 -16.28 7.09 -9.63
N GLU A 31 -15.60 6.08 -9.12
CA GLU A 31 -14.19 5.85 -9.37
C GLU A 31 -13.97 4.55 -10.13
N GLY A 32 -13.18 4.60 -11.20
CA GLY A 32 -12.86 3.45 -12.04
C GLY A 32 -11.66 3.69 -12.94
N GLY A 33 -10.76 2.71 -13.01
CA GLY A 33 -9.56 2.80 -13.87
C GLY A 33 -8.74 4.06 -13.61
N GLY A 34 -8.50 4.40 -12.33
CA GLY A 34 -7.72 5.59 -11.95
C GLY A 34 -8.51 6.90 -11.87
N VAL A 35 -9.62 7.01 -12.60
CA VAL A 35 -10.38 8.24 -12.76
C VAL A 35 -11.47 8.36 -11.69
N ASN A 36 -11.62 9.54 -11.10
CA ASN A 36 -12.78 9.91 -10.28
C ASN A 36 -13.68 10.86 -11.09
N ALA A 37 -14.93 10.44 -11.36
CA ALA A 37 -15.92 11.17 -12.12
C ALA A 37 -17.13 11.55 -11.25
N THR A 38 -17.70 12.72 -11.49
CA THR A 38 -18.95 13.15 -10.87
C THR A 38 -20.12 12.66 -11.70
N VAL A 39 -21.15 12.11 -11.05
CA VAL A 39 -22.42 11.81 -11.71
C VAL A 39 -23.19 13.11 -11.85
N ILE A 40 -23.33 13.59 -13.08
CA ILE A 40 -24.00 14.86 -13.41
C ILE A 40 -25.50 14.68 -13.69
N GLN A 41 -25.91 13.49 -14.09
CA GLN A 41 -27.32 13.15 -14.29
C GLN A 41 -27.58 11.70 -13.86
N PRO A 42 -28.12 11.47 -12.66
CA PRO A 42 -28.45 10.13 -12.19
C PRO A 42 -29.82 9.66 -12.69
N ASP A 43 -30.09 8.36 -12.54
CA ASP A 43 -31.42 7.75 -12.54
C ASP A 43 -32.22 7.87 -13.85
N LEU A 44 -31.54 7.85 -15.00
CA LEU A 44 -32.20 7.79 -16.30
C LEU A 44 -32.69 6.36 -16.57
N ALA A 45 -34.01 6.17 -16.61
CA ALA A 45 -34.61 4.88 -16.88
C ALA A 45 -34.34 4.41 -18.32
N ALA A 46 -33.93 3.15 -18.46
CA ALA A 46 -33.77 2.46 -19.74
C ALA A 46 -34.50 1.12 -19.71
N LYS A 47 -34.80 0.57 -20.89
CA LYS A 47 -35.59 -0.69 -21.02
C LYS A 47 -35.07 -1.83 -20.14
N ASN A 48 -33.75 -1.93 -19.99
CA ASN A 48 -33.09 -3.03 -19.27
C ASN A 48 -32.19 -2.54 -18.13
N GLY A 49 -32.38 -1.31 -17.61
CA GLY A 49 -31.52 -0.80 -16.55
C GLY A 49 -31.64 0.70 -16.29
N ILE A 50 -30.60 1.25 -15.67
CA ILE A 50 -30.50 2.67 -15.30
C ILE A 50 -29.21 3.23 -15.90
N ILE A 51 -29.29 4.44 -16.45
CA ILE A 51 -28.15 5.18 -16.98
C ILE A 51 -27.82 6.32 -16.00
N HIS A 52 -26.53 6.48 -15.70
CA HIS A 52 -25.98 7.61 -14.98
C HIS A 52 -24.97 8.32 -15.89
N VAL A 53 -25.18 9.61 -16.18
CA VAL A 53 -24.24 10.42 -16.97
C VAL A 53 -23.14 10.95 -16.05
N ILE A 54 -21.89 10.83 -16.50
CA ILE A 54 -20.69 11.22 -15.75
C ILE A 54 -19.89 12.29 -16.50
N ASP A 55 -19.15 13.12 -15.76
CA ASP A 55 -18.36 14.23 -16.31
C ASP A 55 -16.99 13.84 -16.88
N ARG A 56 -16.57 12.57 -16.72
CA ARG A 56 -15.25 12.08 -17.16
C ARG A 56 -15.32 10.65 -17.70
N VAL A 57 -14.47 10.35 -18.68
CA VAL A 57 -14.28 9.00 -19.21
C VAL A 57 -13.43 8.19 -18.23
N LEU A 58 -13.95 7.05 -17.77
CA LEU A 58 -13.22 6.13 -16.88
C LEU A 58 -12.11 5.38 -17.64
N GLY A 59 -11.00 5.08 -16.97
CA GLY A 59 -9.89 4.31 -17.56
C GLY A 59 -8.89 5.14 -18.39
N ILE A 60 -9.03 6.46 -18.44
CA ILE A 60 -8.02 7.36 -19.02
C ILE A 60 -7.45 8.22 -17.88
N PRO A 61 -6.35 7.79 -17.25
CA PRO A 61 -5.83 8.50 -16.08
C PRO A 61 -5.33 9.91 -16.46
N TYR A 62 -5.62 10.88 -15.60
CA TYR A 62 -5.21 12.29 -15.76
C TYR A 62 -4.41 12.82 -14.57
N THR A 63 -4.17 11.98 -13.55
CA THR A 63 -3.42 12.33 -12.34
C THR A 63 -2.16 11.49 -12.22
N THR A 64 -1.11 12.07 -11.62
CA THR A 64 0.07 11.32 -11.19
C THR A 64 -0.25 10.43 -9.98
N VAL A 65 0.66 9.53 -9.63
CA VAL A 65 0.58 8.76 -8.38
C VAL A 65 0.48 9.68 -7.17
N LEU A 66 1.25 10.78 -7.14
CA LEU A 66 1.18 11.77 -6.06
C LEU A 66 -0.18 12.46 -5.98
N ASP A 67 -0.68 12.96 -7.10
CA ASP A 67 -1.96 13.68 -7.11
C ASP A 67 -3.13 12.75 -6.80
N LYS A 68 -3.03 11.49 -7.20
CA LYS A 68 -3.99 10.47 -6.80
C LYS A 68 -3.99 10.27 -5.28
N LEU A 69 -2.83 10.14 -4.64
CA LEU A 69 -2.72 10.05 -3.18
C LEU A 69 -3.32 11.26 -2.46
N ARG A 70 -3.14 12.47 -3.01
CA ARG A 70 -3.69 13.72 -2.45
C ARG A 70 -5.21 13.79 -2.56
N SER A 71 -5.76 13.37 -3.69
CA SER A 71 -7.20 13.45 -3.97
C SER A 71 -8.02 12.34 -3.30
N ASP A 72 -7.39 11.25 -2.88
CA ASP A 72 -8.07 10.05 -2.39
C ASP A 72 -8.10 9.98 -0.87
N PRO A 73 -9.28 10.16 -0.23
CA PRO A 73 -9.37 10.20 1.23
C PRO A 73 -9.02 8.85 1.89
N MET A 74 -9.07 7.74 1.15
CA MET A 74 -8.71 6.42 1.68
C MET A 74 -7.20 6.24 1.87
N LEU A 75 -6.38 7.09 1.26
CA LEU A 75 -4.93 6.96 1.20
C LEU A 75 -4.19 8.01 2.06
N ARG A 76 -4.95 8.79 2.85
CA ARG A 76 -4.46 9.91 3.66
C ARG A 76 -3.31 9.53 4.58
N ASP A 77 -3.39 8.39 5.27
CA ASP A 77 -2.38 8.01 6.26
C ASP A 77 -1.05 7.65 5.59
N THR A 78 -1.10 7.00 4.42
CA THR A 78 0.11 6.75 3.60
C THR A 78 0.67 8.05 3.01
N LEU A 79 -0.19 8.96 2.55
CA LEU A 79 0.22 10.29 2.10
C LEU A 79 0.93 11.06 3.24
N TYR A 80 0.37 11.05 4.44
CA TYR A 80 0.96 11.70 5.61
C TYR A 80 2.35 11.15 5.93
N LEU A 81 2.51 9.82 6.01
CA LEU A 81 3.82 9.20 6.25
C LEU A 81 4.86 9.61 5.20
N GLY A 82 4.48 9.59 3.92
CA GLY A 82 5.39 9.93 2.84
C GLY A 82 5.75 11.43 2.75
N ASN A 83 5.00 12.30 3.43
CA ASN A 83 5.29 13.73 3.47
C ASN A 83 6.34 14.08 4.54
N GLN A 84 6.54 13.26 5.58
CA GLN A 84 7.42 13.60 6.71
C GLN A 84 8.87 13.89 6.30
N GLU A 85 9.41 13.11 5.36
CA GLU A 85 10.78 13.25 4.82
C GLU A 85 10.78 13.53 3.30
N GLY A 86 9.64 13.98 2.75
CA GLY A 86 9.53 14.29 1.32
C GLY A 86 9.63 13.07 0.38
N PHE A 87 9.45 11.83 0.87
CA PHE A 87 9.40 10.62 0.05
C PHE A 87 8.40 10.76 -1.12
N ASN A 88 7.27 11.41 -0.87
CA ASN A 88 6.21 11.61 -1.86
C ASN A 88 6.63 12.49 -3.05
N ASN A 89 7.66 13.33 -2.94
CA ASN A 89 8.07 14.26 -3.99
C ASN A 89 8.45 13.54 -5.29
N GLN A 90 9.01 12.33 -5.19
CA GLN A 90 9.39 11.53 -6.35
C GLN A 90 8.19 11.02 -7.16
N LEU A 91 7.02 10.91 -6.54
CA LEU A 91 5.82 10.30 -7.14
C LEU A 91 5.16 11.19 -8.20
N ASN A 92 5.71 12.38 -8.43
CA ASN A 92 5.31 13.29 -9.50
C ASN A 92 6.24 13.22 -10.73
N ASP A 93 7.32 12.45 -10.65
CA ASP A 93 8.26 12.26 -11.77
C ASP A 93 7.56 11.53 -12.93
N LEU A 94 7.49 12.16 -14.09
CA LEU A 94 6.85 11.62 -15.29
C LEU A 94 7.75 10.67 -16.08
N ASN A 95 9.07 10.72 -15.82
CA ASN A 95 10.07 9.89 -16.51
C ASN A 95 10.20 8.49 -15.87
N LYS A 96 9.54 8.26 -14.73
CA LYS A 96 9.52 6.97 -14.03
C LYS A 96 8.14 6.34 -14.14
N LYS A 97 8.10 5.00 -14.16
CA LYS A 97 6.85 4.25 -14.01
C LYS A 97 6.81 3.58 -12.65
N PHE A 98 5.83 3.97 -11.85
CA PHE A 98 5.64 3.48 -10.50
C PHE A 98 4.61 2.36 -10.46
N THR A 99 4.85 1.35 -9.64
CA THR A 99 3.82 0.44 -9.14
C THR A 99 3.80 0.59 -7.63
N TYR A 100 2.82 1.32 -7.11
CA TYR A 100 2.75 1.66 -5.70
C TYR A 100 1.67 0.83 -4.99
N PHE A 101 2.10 -0.04 -4.08
CA PHE A 101 1.21 -0.78 -3.20
C PHE A 101 0.86 0.08 -1.99
N VAL A 102 -0.31 0.72 -1.99
CA VAL A 102 -0.67 1.74 -1.01
C VAL A 102 -1.60 1.15 0.06
N PRO A 103 -1.18 1.02 1.33
CA PRO A 103 -2.09 0.63 2.40
C PRO A 103 -3.15 1.72 2.59
N ARG A 104 -4.44 1.34 2.63
CA ARG A 104 -5.51 2.29 2.97
C ARG A 104 -5.50 2.64 4.46
N ASN A 105 -6.19 3.71 4.86
CA ASN A 105 -6.28 4.12 6.28
C ASN A 105 -6.69 2.95 7.20
N LYS A 106 -7.68 2.15 6.80
CA LYS A 106 -8.08 0.94 7.56
C LYS A 106 -6.93 -0.05 7.76
N ALA A 107 -6.05 -0.23 6.77
CA ALA A 107 -4.90 -1.12 6.89
C ALA A 107 -3.93 -0.64 7.97
N TRP A 108 -3.75 0.67 8.12
CA TRP A 108 -2.94 1.26 9.19
C TRP A 108 -3.63 1.16 10.56
N GLU A 109 -4.95 1.34 10.61
CA GLU A 109 -5.75 1.13 11.83
C GLU A 109 -5.67 -0.32 12.32
N ASP A 110 -5.84 -1.28 11.42
CA ASP A 110 -5.71 -2.72 11.72
C ASP A 110 -4.28 -3.04 12.17
N ALA A 111 -3.27 -2.52 11.47
CA ALA A 111 -1.87 -2.70 11.86
C ALA A 111 -1.56 -2.11 13.23
N LYS A 112 -2.22 -1.01 13.63
CA LYS A 112 -2.08 -0.41 14.96
C LYS A 112 -2.62 -1.31 16.07
N VAL A 113 -3.63 -2.13 15.79
CA VAL A 113 -4.12 -3.14 16.74
C VAL A 113 -3.10 -4.27 16.89
N VAL A 114 -2.52 -4.73 15.79
CA VAL A 114 -1.56 -5.85 15.79
C VAL A 114 -0.18 -5.46 16.32
N MET A 115 0.28 -4.24 16.02
CA MET A 115 1.64 -3.73 16.34
C MET A 115 1.60 -2.29 16.87
N PRO A 116 0.97 -2.02 18.03
CA PRO A 116 0.66 -0.67 18.50
C PRO A 116 1.91 0.21 18.67
N SER A 117 2.96 -0.30 19.31
CA SER A 117 4.19 0.44 19.55
C SER A 117 4.96 0.75 18.27
N ALA A 118 4.98 -0.20 17.34
CA ALA A 118 5.69 -0.08 16.07
C ALA A 118 4.98 0.96 15.18
N ILE A 119 3.66 0.82 15.00
CA ILE A 119 2.87 1.78 14.22
C ILE A 119 2.87 3.17 14.86
N LYS A 120 2.74 3.27 16.19
CA LYS A 120 2.83 4.58 16.86
C LYS A 120 4.15 5.29 16.53
N LYS A 121 5.28 4.57 16.58
CA LYS A 121 6.59 5.12 16.22
C LYS A 121 6.67 5.47 14.75
N LEU A 122 6.16 4.61 13.85
CA LEU A 122 6.17 4.85 12.41
C LEU A 122 5.56 6.21 12.03
N PHE A 123 4.52 6.65 12.74
CA PHE A 123 3.85 7.93 12.51
C PHE A 123 4.46 9.13 13.27
N MET A 124 5.46 8.90 14.11
CA MET A 124 6.21 9.96 14.81
C MET A 124 7.36 10.45 13.93
N ARG A 125 7.52 11.78 13.88
CA ARG A 125 8.55 12.44 13.06
C ARG A 125 9.98 11.97 13.40
N ASP A 126 10.26 11.67 14.67
CA ASP A 126 11.58 11.18 15.11
C ASP A 126 11.97 9.83 14.48
N PHE A 127 11.01 9.08 13.94
CA PHE A 127 11.21 7.79 13.29
C PHE A 127 10.88 7.85 11.79
N ALA A 128 10.86 9.03 11.17
CA ALA A 128 10.47 9.18 9.77
C ALA A 128 11.41 8.44 8.78
N TYR A 129 12.64 8.10 9.21
CA TYR A 129 13.49 7.15 8.49
C TYR A 129 12.84 5.75 8.34
N HIS A 130 12.23 5.22 9.41
CA HIS A 130 11.51 3.94 9.36
C HIS A 130 10.26 4.04 8.48
N ALA A 131 9.57 5.19 8.50
CA ALA A 131 8.45 5.47 7.59
C ALA A 131 8.92 5.41 6.13
N THR A 132 9.98 6.15 5.81
CA THR A 132 10.54 6.20 4.45
C THR A 132 11.00 4.83 3.96
N THR A 133 11.73 4.07 4.77
CA THR A 133 12.18 2.71 4.40
C THR A 133 11.02 1.74 4.24
N THR A 134 9.97 1.87 5.06
CA THR A 134 8.72 1.12 4.91
C THR A 134 8.06 1.46 3.57
N LEU A 135 7.86 2.73 3.25
CA LEU A 135 7.22 3.15 2.00
C LEU A 135 8.04 2.79 0.75
N GLN A 136 9.38 2.83 0.82
CA GLN A 136 10.25 2.37 -0.26
C GLN A 136 10.02 0.90 -0.63
N ARG A 137 9.71 0.04 0.35
CA ARG A 137 9.36 -1.37 0.08
C ARG A 137 8.06 -1.52 -0.71
N HIS A 138 7.15 -0.57 -0.55
CA HIS A 138 5.85 -0.57 -1.22
C HIS A 138 5.91 0.05 -2.62
N LEU A 139 7.02 0.71 -2.98
CA LEU A 139 7.18 1.40 -4.25
C LEU A 139 8.11 0.62 -5.18
N VAL A 140 7.51 0.03 -6.20
CA VAL A 140 8.23 -0.61 -7.31
C VAL A 140 8.46 0.41 -8.42
N ILE A 141 9.67 0.43 -8.96
CA ILE A 141 10.08 1.33 -10.05
C ILE A 141 10.66 0.47 -11.17
N SER A 142 10.06 0.56 -12.35
CA SER A 142 10.40 -0.26 -13.52
C SER A 142 10.09 0.51 -14.81
N ASP A 143 10.42 -0.08 -15.96
CA ASP A 143 10.09 0.52 -17.27
C ASP A 143 8.59 0.48 -17.56
N VAL A 144 7.90 -0.54 -17.02
CA VAL A 144 6.46 -0.75 -17.21
C VAL A 144 5.80 -0.99 -15.84
N PRO A 145 4.67 -0.33 -15.52
CA PRO A 145 3.95 -0.59 -14.29
C PRO A 145 3.32 -2.00 -14.30
N TYR A 146 3.28 -2.64 -13.14
CA TYR A 146 2.78 -4.00 -12.99
C TYR A 146 1.30 -3.99 -12.61
N THR A 147 0.43 -4.49 -13.48
CA THR A 147 -0.97 -4.75 -13.11
C THR A 147 -1.08 -6.00 -12.22
N MET A 148 -2.19 -6.15 -11.50
CA MET A 148 -2.45 -7.38 -10.73
C MET A 148 -2.53 -8.61 -11.62
N GLU A 149 -3.06 -8.47 -12.83
CA GLU A 149 -3.09 -9.52 -13.85
C GLU A 149 -1.67 -9.94 -14.25
N ARG A 150 -0.78 -8.96 -14.46
CA ARG A 150 0.61 -9.21 -14.85
C ARG A 150 1.35 -9.93 -13.73
N ILE A 151 1.21 -9.47 -12.48
CA ILE A 151 1.88 -10.13 -11.34
C ILE A 151 1.35 -11.55 -11.17
N LYS A 152 0.03 -11.76 -11.26
CA LYS A 152 -0.57 -13.11 -11.24
C LYS A 152 0.00 -14.01 -12.34
N GLN A 153 0.12 -13.51 -13.57
CA GLN A 153 0.72 -14.28 -14.67
C GLN A 153 2.17 -14.66 -14.37
N LEU A 154 2.96 -13.74 -13.83
CA LEU A 154 4.34 -14.00 -13.42
C LEU A 154 4.39 -15.03 -12.26
N SER A 155 3.48 -14.94 -11.29
CA SER A 155 3.37 -15.91 -10.20
C SER A 155 3.05 -17.32 -10.70
N LYS A 156 2.16 -17.43 -11.69
CA LYS A 156 1.84 -18.71 -12.34
C LYS A 156 3.01 -19.24 -13.17
N ALA A 157 3.75 -18.37 -13.86
CA ALA A 157 4.92 -18.77 -14.64
C ALA A 157 6.04 -19.32 -13.75
N ASN A 158 6.14 -18.86 -12.50
CA ASN A 158 7.14 -19.30 -11.52
C ASN A 158 6.64 -20.46 -10.64
N GLU A 159 5.49 -21.05 -10.95
CA GLU A 159 4.88 -22.11 -10.16
C GLU A 159 5.82 -23.32 -10.02
N THR A 160 5.90 -23.84 -8.80
CA THR A 160 6.66 -25.05 -8.52
C THR A 160 5.72 -26.24 -8.45
N VAL A 161 6.13 -27.34 -9.09
CA VAL A 161 5.36 -28.58 -9.15
C VAL A 161 5.99 -29.57 -8.18
N GLN A 162 5.27 -29.92 -7.11
CA GLN A 162 5.70 -30.95 -6.16
C GLN A 162 4.87 -32.23 -6.37
N ASN A 163 5.56 -33.34 -6.61
CA ASN A 163 4.98 -34.68 -6.64
C ASN A 163 5.06 -35.29 -5.24
N LEU A 164 3.91 -35.46 -4.58
CA LEU A 164 3.84 -35.90 -3.17
C LEU A 164 3.78 -37.43 -2.99
N GLY A 165 4.08 -38.22 -4.02
CA GLY A 165 4.17 -39.68 -3.92
C GLY A 165 3.79 -40.42 -5.20
N PRO A 166 3.66 -41.77 -5.15
CA PRO A 166 3.17 -42.57 -6.27
C PRO A 166 1.68 -42.28 -6.53
N GLY A 167 1.37 -41.79 -7.74
CA GLY A 167 0.02 -41.37 -8.17
C GLY A 167 -0.01 -39.94 -8.72
N ASN A 168 -1.10 -39.53 -9.39
CA ASN A 168 -1.29 -38.17 -9.93
C ASN A 168 -1.58 -37.11 -8.84
N ASN A 169 -0.85 -37.15 -7.72
CA ASN A 169 -0.96 -36.16 -6.64
C ASN A 169 0.06 -35.03 -6.88
N ILE A 170 -0.26 -34.21 -7.87
CA ILE A 170 0.53 -33.04 -8.27
C ILE A 170 0.01 -31.83 -7.52
N VAL A 171 0.86 -31.22 -6.68
CA VAL A 171 0.55 -29.94 -6.04
C VAL A 171 1.27 -28.81 -6.78
N HIS A 172 0.46 -27.88 -7.25
CA HIS A 172 0.87 -26.63 -7.90
C HIS A 172 0.99 -25.55 -6.81
N GLN A 173 2.22 -25.09 -6.53
CA GLN A 173 2.45 -23.99 -5.59
C GLN A 173 2.86 -22.71 -6.33
N PRO A 174 2.09 -21.62 -6.23
CA PRO A 174 2.39 -20.36 -6.90
C PRO A 174 3.81 -19.88 -6.60
N GLY A 175 4.50 -19.40 -7.64
CA GLY A 175 5.87 -18.92 -7.51
C GLY A 175 5.95 -17.47 -7.08
N ASN A 176 6.97 -17.16 -6.28
CA ASN A 176 7.30 -15.77 -5.96
C ASN A 176 7.78 -15.02 -7.21
N VAL A 177 7.38 -13.76 -7.31
CA VAL A 177 7.83 -12.76 -8.27
C VAL A 177 8.67 -11.74 -7.51
N GLU A 178 9.82 -11.38 -8.06
CA GLU A 178 10.68 -10.35 -7.51
C GLU A 178 10.47 -9.03 -8.26
N LEU A 179 9.88 -8.04 -7.59
CA LEU A 179 9.62 -6.73 -8.18
C LEU A 179 10.70 -5.73 -7.73
N PRO A 180 11.32 -4.95 -8.63
CA PRO A 180 12.40 -4.03 -8.28
C PRO A 180 11.87 -2.85 -7.45
N THR A 181 12.45 -2.62 -6.26
CA THR A 181 12.17 -1.44 -5.43
C THR A 181 13.39 -0.52 -5.40
N LEU A 182 13.24 0.69 -4.84
CA LEU A 182 14.36 1.62 -4.72
C LEU A 182 15.54 1.04 -3.90
N ARG A 183 15.26 0.10 -2.98
CA ARG A 183 16.26 -0.57 -2.14
C ARG A 183 16.02 -2.08 -2.11
N GLY A 184 16.38 -2.75 -3.21
CA GLY A 184 16.32 -4.20 -3.35
C GLY A 184 15.11 -4.67 -4.15
N SER A 185 14.42 -5.69 -3.67
CA SER A 185 13.29 -6.31 -4.35
C SER A 185 12.15 -6.63 -3.40
N LEU A 186 10.92 -6.45 -3.85
CA LEU A 186 9.70 -6.92 -3.19
C LEU A 186 9.36 -8.32 -3.74
N LYS A 187 9.54 -9.35 -2.91
CA LYS A 187 9.21 -10.74 -3.26
C LYS A 187 7.79 -11.07 -2.80
N LEU A 188 6.90 -11.39 -3.73
CA LEU A 188 5.50 -11.72 -3.43
C LEU A 188 4.90 -12.59 -4.54
N TYR A 189 3.72 -13.14 -4.32
CA TYR A 189 2.91 -13.72 -5.39
C TYR A 189 1.45 -13.27 -5.29
N VAL A 190 0.70 -13.38 -6.39
CA VAL A 190 -0.70 -12.94 -6.46
C VAL A 190 -1.61 -14.06 -6.89
N GLU A 191 -2.69 -14.25 -6.14
CA GLU A 191 -3.79 -15.14 -6.47
C GLU A 191 -5.06 -14.34 -6.78
N GLU A 192 -5.95 -14.93 -7.58
CA GLU A 192 -7.30 -14.42 -7.81
C GLU A 192 -8.28 -15.28 -7.01
N ARG A 193 -9.11 -14.67 -6.17
CA ARG A 193 -10.17 -15.35 -5.41
C ARG A 193 -11.21 -15.91 -6.39
N ALA A 194 -11.56 -17.18 -6.21
CA ALA A 194 -12.50 -17.89 -7.08
C ALA A 194 -13.97 -17.43 -6.92
N ASP A 195 -14.31 -16.67 -5.87
CA ASP A 195 -15.70 -16.33 -5.57
C ASP A 195 -16.17 -15.13 -6.42
N ASN A 196 -16.88 -15.46 -7.50
CA ASN A 196 -17.61 -14.55 -8.38
C ASN A 196 -19.00 -14.17 -7.84
N SER A 197 -19.36 -14.52 -6.60
CA SER A 197 -20.67 -14.17 -6.06
C SER A 197 -20.85 -12.65 -5.98
N LEU A 198 -22.01 -12.19 -6.45
CA LEU A 198 -22.43 -10.79 -6.62
C LEU A 198 -22.52 -9.97 -5.31
N LYS A 199 -21.90 -10.42 -4.22
CA LYS A 199 -21.82 -9.76 -2.91
C LYS A 199 -20.38 -9.46 -2.51
N ARG A 200 -19.67 -8.72 -3.35
CA ARG A 200 -18.30 -8.27 -3.04
C ARG A 200 -18.34 -7.05 -2.13
N SER A 201 -18.59 -7.30 -0.85
CA SER A 201 -18.52 -6.29 0.22
C SER A 201 -17.07 -5.85 0.53
N SER A 202 -16.07 -6.58 0.01
CA SER A 202 -14.66 -6.39 0.32
C SER A 202 -13.78 -6.56 -0.91
N GLY A 203 -13.44 -5.46 -1.55
CA GLY A 203 -12.20 -5.32 -2.31
C GLY A 203 -12.09 -6.07 -3.64
N SER A 204 -11.02 -5.83 -4.38
CA SER A 204 -10.69 -6.45 -5.67
C SER A 204 -10.58 -7.99 -5.59
N ALA A 205 -10.50 -8.66 -6.75
CA ALA A 205 -10.51 -10.13 -6.81
C ALA A 205 -9.17 -10.73 -6.38
N TYR A 206 -8.19 -9.89 -6.04
CA TYR A 206 -6.81 -10.28 -5.85
C TYR A 206 -6.41 -10.36 -4.38
N VAL A 207 -5.56 -11.32 -4.07
CA VAL A 207 -4.85 -11.45 -2.79
C VAL A 207 -3.36 -11.49 -3.09
N ILE A 208 -2.63 -10.59 -2.45
CA ILE A 208 -1.16 -10.60 -2.45
C ILE A 208 -0.70 -11.48 -1.30
N HIS A 209 0.22 -12.38 -1.59
CA HIS A 209 0.91 -13.18 -0.60
C HIS A 209 2.32 -12.65 -0.45
N TRP A 210 2.64 -12.13 0.74
CA TRP A 210 3.94 -11.55 1.04
C TRP A 210 4.45 -12.11 2.37
N ASN A 211 5.55 -12.86 2.31
CA ASN A 211 5.98 -13.74 3.40
C ASN A 211 4.83 -14.68 3.81
N GLU A 212 4.46 -14.69 5.09
CA GLU A 212 3.35 -15.48 5.65
C GLU A 212 2.00 -14.74 5.64
N GLN A 213 1.96 -13.51 5.12
CA GLN A 213 0.76 -12.67 5.14
C GLN A 213 -0.03 -12.79 3.84
N LYS A 214 -1.34 -12.99 3.98
CA LYS A 214 -2.33 -12.88 2.90
C LYS A 214 -2.97 -11.50 2.98
N ILE A 215 -2.71 -10.67 2.00
CA ILE A 215 -3.09 -9.25 1.96
C ILE A 215 -4.12 -9.05 0.85
N PRO A 216 -5.41 -8.86 1.20
CA PRO A 216 -6.41 -8.51 0.21
C PRO A 216 -6.06 -7.20 -0.51
N VAL A 217 -6.28 -7.17 -1.83
CA VAL A 217 -6.16 -5.94 -2.61
C VAL A 217 -7.54 -5.29 -2.66
N PHE A 218 -7.73 -4.18 -1.98
CA PHE A 218 -9.01 -3.47 -1.90
C PHE A 218 -9.40 -2.80 -3.22
N ARG A 219 -8.48 -2.04 -3.86
CA ARG A 219 -8.64 -1.53 -5.22
C ARG A 219 -7.43 -1.92 -6.04
N ALA A 220 -7.65 -2.75 -7.05
CA ALA A 220 -6.61 -3.12 -8.00
C ALA A 220 -6.57 -2.11 -9.15
N ASN A 221 -5.38 -1.91 -9.71
CA ASN A 221 -5.16 -1.24 -10.97
C ASN A 221 -5.74 0.19 -11.03
N VAL A 222 -5.45 0.99 -10.01
CA VAL A 222 -5.77 2.42 -10.02
C VAL A 222 -4.73 3.12 -10.89
N GLU A 223 -5.04 3.26 -12.17
CA GLU A 223 -4.12 3.80 -13.18
C GLU A 223 -3.81 5.30 -12.93
N CYS A 224 -2.57 5.70 -13.21
CA CYS A 224 -2.05 7.06 -13.10
C CYS A 224 -1.19 7.35 -14.34
N VAL A 225 -0.95 8.63 -14.68
CA VAL A 225 -0.15 8.99 -15.88
C VAL A 225 1.30 8.49 -15.81
N ASN A 226 1.84 8.36 -14.62
CA ASN A 226 3.21 7.88 -14.35
C ASN A 226 3.25 6.55 -13.58
N GLY A 227 2.18 5.75 -13.61
CA GLY A 227 2.21 4.45 -12.95
C GLY A 227 0.85 3.87 -12.61
N ILE A 228 0.84 3.02 -11.60
CA ILE A 228 -0.35 2.35 -11.10
C ILE A 228 -0.30 2.25 -9.57
N ILE A 229 -1.46 2.36 -8.95
CA ILE A 229 -1.65 2.15 -7.51
C ILE A 229 -2.46 0.87 -7.29
N HIS A 230 -2.04 0.07 -6.32
CA HIS A 230 -2.81 -1.03 -5.76
C HIS A 230 -3.11 -0.70 -4.30
N VAL A 231 -4.38 -0.50 -3.98
CA VAL A 231 -4.80 -0.20 -2.60
C VAL A 231 -4.94 -1.51 -1.84
N ILE A 232 -4.17 -1.68 -0.78
CA ILE A 232 -4.04 -2.95 -0.04
C ILE A 232 -4.55 -2.85 1.40
N ASP A 233 -4.95 -3.99 1.96
CA ASP A 233 -5.56 -4.10 3.29
C ASP A 233 -4.59 -4.34 4.45
N ALA A 234 -3.28 -4.44 4.17
CA ALA A 234 -2.24 -4.48 5.19
C ALA A 234 -0.95 -3.89 4.62
N PRO A 235 -0.15 -3.13 5.40
CA PRO A 235 1.17 -2.71 4.98
C PRO A 235 2.15 -3.89 4.92
N PHE A 236 3.11 -3.85 3.99
CA PHE A 236 4.28 -4.73 3.96
C PHE A 236 5.25 -4.40 5.11
N LEU A 237 4.84 -4.69 6.34
CA LEU A 237 5.56 -4.39 7.56
C LEU A 237 5.83 -5.67 8.37
N LYS A 238 7.07 -5.85 8.79
CA LYS A 238 7.53 -6.91 9.70
C LYS A 238 7.64 -6.34 11.11
N LYS A 239 7.48 -7.21 12.12
CA LYS A 239 7.65 -6.82 13.53
C LYS A 239 9.03 -6.21 13.81
N ASP A 240 10.05 -6.69 13.13
CA ASP A 240 11.45 -6.26 13.34
C ASP A 240 11.87 -5.04 12.51
N ASP A 241 11.00 -4.48 11.66
CA ASP A 241 11.34 -3.31 10.83
C ASP A 241 11.53 -2.04 11.68
N ILE A 242 10.89 -2.00 12.85
CA ILE A 242 10.89 -0.85 13.75
C ILE A 242 11.65 -1.26 15.02
N ARG A 243 12.98 -1.27 14.90
CA ARG A 243 13.87 -1.54 16.04
C ARG A 243 13.90 -0.33 16.96
N VAL A 244 13.74 -0.60 18.25
CA VAL A 244 13.79 0.41 19.29
C VAL A 244 15.07 0.18 20.05
N SER A 245 16.14 0.87 19.68
CA SER A 245 17.25 1.02 20.63
C SER A 245 16.77 1.96 21.72
N PHE A 246 16.69 1.49 22.97
CA PHE A 246 16.68 2.41 24.12
C PHE A 246 18.04 3.09 24.13
N GLY A 247 18.14 4.31 23.60
CA GLY A 247 19.44 4.97 23.42
C GLY A 247 19.32 6.48 23.18
N SER A 248 19.48 7.24 24.27
CA SER A 248 20.08 8.58 24.37
C SER A 248 19.47 9.75 23.58
N SER A 249 18.48 10.42 24.18
CA SER A 249 18.38 11.88 24.10
C SER A 249 19.29 12.52 25.17
N LEU A 250 20.59 12.27 25.10
CA LEU A 250 21.58 13.07 25.81
C LEU A 250 22.59 13.48 24.76
N LYS A 251 22.48 14.72 24.29
CA LYS A 251 23.58 15.38 23.58
C LYS A 251 24.79 15.34 24.51
N PRO A 252 25.97 14.90 24.08
CA PRO A 252 27.16 15.05 24.90
C PRO A 252 27.52 16.54 24.87
N THR A 253 27.03 17.30 25.84
CA THR A 253 27.70 18.54 26.22
C THR A 253 29.04 18.14 26.79
N ALA A 254 30.11 18.56 26.11
CA ALA A 254 31.47 18.47 26.62
C ALA A 254 31.53 19.13 28.01
N ALA A 255 31.57 18.30 29.05
CA ALA A 255 31.96 18.72 30.39
C ALA A 255 33.23 17.96 30.72
N PHE A 256 34.37 18.62 30.49
CA PHE A 256 35.63 18.28 31.14
C PHE A 256 35.39 18.33 32.65
N VAL A 257 35.47 17.19 33.33
CA VAL A 257 35.75 17.15 34.77
C VAL A 257 36.94 16.23 34.96
N LEU A 258 38.10 16.86 35.14
CA LEU A 258 39.27 16.23 35.73
C LEU A 258 38.89 15.70 37.11
N ILE A 259 39.03 14.40 37.34
CA ILE A 259 39.25 13.88 38.69
C ILE A 259 40.62 13.21 38.67
N ALA A 260 41.55 13.87 39.35
CA ALA A 260 42.93 13.45 39.53
C ALA A 260 43.00 12.13 40.30
N ALA A 261 43.86 11.23 39.83
CA ALA A 261 44.29 10.04 40.54
C ALA A 261 45.05 10.45 41.81
N VAL A 262 44.65 9.93 42.97
CA VAL A 262 45.53 9.87 44.15
C VAL A 262 46.06 8.45 44.25
N LEU A 263 47.35 8.33 43.99
CA LEU A 263 48.17 7.13 44.06
C LEU A 263 48.22 6.58 45.49
N SER A 264 48.09 5.26 45.59
CA SER A 264 48.46 4.46 46.74
C SER A 264 49.97 4.48 47.00
N SER A 265 50.35 4.49 48.28
CA SER A 265 51.43 3.69 48.91
C SER A 265 52.49 4.47 49.72
N LYS A 266 52.82 3.84 50.86
CA LYS A 266 53.93 4.03 51.82
C LYS A 266 53.69 5.12 52.87
N TYR A 267 53.80 4.87 54.18
CA TYR A 267 54.89 4.17 54.87
C TYR A 267 54.47 3.53 56.21
N ILE A 268 55.14 2.42 56.51
CA ILE A 268 55.39 1.83 57.84
C ILE A 268 56.23 2.80 58.68
N LEU A 269 55.95 2.94 59.99
CA LEU A 269 56.95 2.95 61.09
C LEU A 269 56.30 3.12 62.48
N HIS A 270 56.71 2.22 63.37
CA HIS A 270 56.61 2.12 64.84
C HIS A 270 55.24 1.99 65.53
#